data_AF-A0A0G2AKQ2-F1
#
_entry.id   AF-A0A0G2AKQ2-F1
#
_cell.length_a   1.000
_cell.length_b   1.000
_cell.length_c   1.000
_cell.angle_alpha   90.00
_cell.angle_beta   90.00
_cell.angle_gamma   90.00
#
_symmetry.space_group_name_H-M   'P 1'
#
loop_
_entity.id
_entity.type
_entity.pdbx_description
1 polymer ?
#
loop_
_entity_poly.entity_id
_entity_poly.type
_entity_poly.pdbx_seq_one_letter_code
_entity_poly.pdbx_strand_id
1 'polypeptide(L)'
;MTPPAPHLPPRTCSVSAREIWSRLRWLALVIVLAVFAGATASLFMIDYWYPVDALVGSTAIINRADRGSPSLDAAAVRDWRYRLVRVYDESRVVGANYYPAGALVGHAVVLSSSGWSVVWAPSLSPETKSLAGVDVYGIRHPVEKMLAAPESGLWYLKFSGDEFRATTIFGSSEALTPGQALWALNGEWQAVTVGARLPRSGVQRATEPPYYYELSGYELAGRVIISERGEMIGVAGDRGILLPAWLIERQVPFLLESGVLDTRRPAWQGYFIEGVREGAVWKELSGFYVTGPSSAGAVSNLKAGDVIVRVNNEPAEKDRLARLLLSAPDEFTLTVIRGGDEVKVAVRKTK
;
A
#
# COMPACT_ATOMS: atom_id res chain seq x y z
N MET A 1 69.52 51.66 -30.78
CA MET A 1 68.08 51.56 -30.43
C MET A 1 67.45 52.89 -30.78
N THR A 2 66.77 52.97 -31.93
CA THR A 2 66.11 54.18 -32.42
C THR A 2 64.76 54.36 -31.70
N PRO A 3 64.46 55.55 -31.15
CA PRO A 3 63.16 55.80 -30.54
C PRO A 3 62.06 55.78 -31.62
N PRO A 4 60.90 55.16 -31.35
CA PRO A 4 59.79 55.13 -32.30
C PRO A 4 59.23 56.53 -32.54
N ALA A 5 58.86 56.80 -33.79
CA ALA A 5 58.36 58.10 -34.20
C ALA A 5 57.05 58.47 -33.45
N PRO A 6 56.92 59.69 -32.92
CA PRO A 6 55.89 60.09 -31.94
C PRO A 6 54.46 60.23 -32.50
N HIS A 7 54.23 59.88 -33.76
CA HIS A 7 52.96 60.12 -34.47
C HIS A 7 52.21 58.86 -34.87
N LEU A 8 52.74 57.66 -34.57
CA LEU A 8 52.00 56.42 -34.77
C LEU A 8 51.22 56.09 -33.49
N PRO A 9 49.90 55.80 -33.57
CA PRO A 9 49.16 55.33 -32.41
C PRO A 9 49.85 54.07 -31.83
N PRO A 10 49.89 53.91 -30.49
CA PRO A 10 50.54 52.77 -29.85
C PRO A 10 49.97 51.47 -30.44
N ARG A 11 50.77 50.40 -30.55
CA ARG A 11 50.30 49.09 -31.05
C ARG A 11 49.07 48.67 -30.26
N THR A 12 47.90 48.94 -30.82
CA THR A 12 46.62 48.58 -30.21
C THR A 12 46.54 47.06 -30.25
N CYS A 13 46.24 46.45 -29.11
CA CYS A 13 45.99 45.00 -29.05
C CYS A 13 45.01 44.63 -30.17
N SER A 14 45.37 43.64 -30.99
CA SER A 14 44.50 43.26 -32.10
C SER A 14 43.14 42.82 -31.56
N VAL A 15 42.10 43.49 -32.03
CA VAL A 15 40.71 43.20 -31.62
C VAL A 15 40.37 41.73 -31.90
N SER A 16 40.92 41.18 -32.99
CA SER A 16 40.83 39.76 -33.35
C SER A 16 41.41 38.81 -32.29
N ALA A 17 42.56 39.14 -31.69
CA ALA A 17 43.14 38.29 -30.64
C ALA A 17 42.28 38.32 -29.36
N ARG A 18 41.69 39.48 -29.02
CA ARG A 18 40.79 39.60 -27.86
C ARG A 18 39.49 38.81 -28.05
N GLU A 19 38.93 38.81 -29.25
CA GLU A 19 37.75 37.99 -29.59
C GLU A 19 38.06 36.49 -29.59
N ILE A 20 39.21 36.08 -30.10
CA ILE A 20 39.64 34.67 -30.03
C ILE A 20 39.82 34.24 -28.58
N TRP A 21 40.42 35.07 -27.73
CA TRP A 21 40.60 34.77 -26.31
C TRP A 21 39.28 34.69 -25.54
N SER A 22 38.30 35.54 -25.87
CA SER A 22 36.98 35.47 -25.23
C SER A 22 36.23 34.21 -25.64
N ARG A 23 36.27 33.85 -26.92
CA ARG A 23 35.67 32.59 -27.43
C ARG A 23 36.35 31.37 -26.81
N LEU A 24 37.67 31.39 -26.65
CA LEU A 24 38.42 30.29 -26.01
C LEU A 24 38.04 30.12 -24.54
N ARG A 25 37.84 31.21 -23.79
CA ARG A 25 37.34 31.16 -22.41
C ARG A 25 35.95 30.51 -22.32
N TRP A 26 35.04 30.89 -23.21
CA TRP A 26 33.69 30.32 -23.25
C TRP A 26 33.72 28.84 -23.66
N LEU A 27 34.54 28.48 -24.64
CA LEU A 27 34.71 27.08 -25.06
C LEU A 27 35.26 26.22 -23.93
N ALA A 28 36.27 26.71 -23.19
CA ALA A 28 36.81 26.02 -22.03
C ALA A 28 35.75 25.81 -20.93
N LEU A 29 34.93 26.83 -20.66
CA LEU A 29 33.83 26.72 -19.70
C LEU A 29 32.82 25.64 -20.12
N VAL A 30 32.42 25.61 -21.39
CA VAL A 30 31.48 24.62 -21.92
C VAL A 30 32.03 23.20 -21.82
N ILE A 31 33.33 23.01 -22.11
CA ILE A 31 33.98 21.69 -21.96
C ILE A 31 33.94 21.23 -20.50
N VAL A 32 34.25 22.11 -19.55
CA VAL A 32 34.20 21.76 -18.12
C VAL A 32 32.77 21.38 -17.70
N LEU A 33 31.78 22.17 -18.08
CA LEU A 33 30.38 21.89 -17.78
C LEU A 33 29.89 20.57 -18.40
N ALA A 34 30.30 20.26 -19.64
CA ALA A 34 29.97 19.01 -20.31
C ALA A 34 30.59 17.79 -19.61
N VAL A 35 31.84 17.90 -19.14
CA VAL A 35 32.48 16.84 -18.35
C VAL A 35 31.76 16.63 -17.03
N PHE A 36 31.37 17.70 -16.33
CA PHE A 36 30.57 17.59 -15.10
C PHE A 36 29.21 16.93 -15.35
N ALA A 37 28.49 17.34 -16.39
CA ALA A 37 27.21 16.74 -16.75
C ALA A 37 27.34 15.26 -17.16
N GLY A 38 28.40 14.90 -17.88
CA GLY A 38 28.70 13.52 -18.24
C GLY A 38 29.04 12.66 -17.02
N ALA A 39 29.82 13.20 -16.08
CA ALA A 39 30.17 12.52 -14.84
C ALA A 39 28.97 12.33 -13.91
N THR A 40 28.10 13.34 -13.78
CA THR A 40 26.87 13.19 -12.99
C THR A 40 25.92 12.19 -13.64
N ALA A 41 25.71 12.26 -14.95
CA ALA A 41 24.88 11.30 -15.68
C ALA A 41 25.41 9.86 -15.56
N SER A 42 26.74 9.66 -15.62
CA SER A 42 27.33 8.32 -15.44
C SER A 42 27.19 7.81 -14.00
N LEU A 43 27.35 8.66 -13.00
CA LEU A 43 27.10 8.32 -11.59
C LEU A 43 25.63 7.94 -11.35
N PHE A 44 24.68 8.71 -11.88
CA PHE A 44 23.26 8.36 -11.82
C PHE A 44 22.95 7.04 -12.52
N MET A 45 23.56 6.78 -13.68
CA MET A 45 23.40 5.50 -14.36
C MET A 45 23.98 4.34 -13.56
N ILE A 46 25.14 4.52 -12.93
CA ILE A 46 25.76 3.49 -12.08
C ILE A 46 24.87 3.20 -10.87
N ASP A 47 24.35 4.21 -10.18
CA ASP A 47 23.47 4.01 -9.02
C ASP A 47 22.14 3.32 -9.42
N TYR A 48 21.59 3.68 -10.57
CA TYR A 48 20.35 3.07 -11.06
C TYR A 48 20.54 1.63 -11.57
N TRP A 49 21.67 1.32 -12.22
CA TRP A 49 21.91 0.02 -12.87
C TRP A 49 22.72 -0.96 -12.03
N TYR A 50 23.63 -0.49 -11.17
CA TYR A 50 24.51 -1.31 -10.33
C TYR A 50 24.12 -1.17 -8.85
N PRO A 51 23.42 -2.15 -8.26
CA PRO A 51 23.16 -2.13 -6.83
C PRO A 51 24.49 -2.26 -6.06
N VAL A 52 24.85 -1.24 -5.28
CA VAL A 52 26.06 -1.19 -4.45
C VAL A 52 26.09 -2.33 -3.41
N ASP A 53 24.94 -2.92 -3.09
CA ASP A 53 24.82 -4.11 -2.23
C ASP A 53 25.50 -5.36 -2.81
N ALA A 54 25.79 -5.42 -4.11
CA ALA A 54 26.46 -6.57 -4.73
C ALA A 54 27.96 -6.66 -4.40
N LEU A 55 28.57 -5.61 -3.84
CA LEU A 55 30.02 -5.54 -3.61
C LEU A 55 30.43 -5.70 -2.14
N VAL A 56 29.48 -5.72 -1.20
CA VAL A 56 29.76 -6.01 0.21
C VAL A 56 29.37 -7.46 0.51
N GLY A 57 30.27 -8.39 0.17
CA GLY A 57 30.37 -9.67 0.87
C GLY A 57 29.39 -10.80 0.49
N SER A 58 28.90 -10.89 -0.75
CA SER A 58 28.26 -12.14 -1.20
C SER A 58 28.91 -12.68 -2.47
N THR A 59 29.60 -13.81 -2.35
CA THR A 59 29.86 -14.68 -3.50
C THR A 59 28.52 -15.15 -4.01
N ALA A 60 28.05 -14.63 -5.14
CA ALA A 60 26.86 -15.12 -5.81
C ALA A 60 27.15 -16.54 -6.34
N ILE A 61 26.83 -17.55 -5.54
CA ILE A 61 26.78 -18.94 -5.99
C ILE A 61 25.52 -19.04 -6.87
N ILE A 62 25.72 -18.92 -8.19
CA ILE A 62 24.66 -19.19 -9.16
C ILE A 62 24.48 -20.71 -9.20
N ASN A 63 23.61 -21.23 -8.34
CA ASN A 63 23.23 -22.63 -8.37
C ASN A 63 22.35 -22.85 -9.61
N ARG A 64 22.95 -23.32 -10.71
CA ARG A 64 22.28 -23.61 -11.98
C ARG A 64 21.52 -24.94 -11.94
N ALA A 65 20.83 -25.18 -10.83
CA ALA A 65 20.09 -26.39 -10.54
C ALA A 65 18.79 -26.04 -9.82
N ASP A 66 17.99 -25.16 -10.40
CA ASP A 66 16.57 -25.09 -10.06
C ASP A 66 15.77 -24.96 -11.34
N ARG A 67 15.16 -26.08 -11.74
CA ARG A 67 14.19 -26.12 -12.83
C ARG A 67 12.90 -25.51 -12.31
N GLY A 68 12.68 -24.22 -12.59
CA GLY A 68 11.34 -23.66 -12.71
C GLY A 68 10.59 -23.31 -11.42
N SER A 69 11.27 -23.11 -10.29
CA SER A 69 10.64 -22.42 -9.17
C SER A 69 10.34 -20.98 -9.62
N PRO A 70 9.07 -20.50 -9.57
CA PRO A 70 8.78 -19.11 -9.86
C PRO A 70 9.65 -18.26 -8.91
N SER A 71 10.28 -17.20 -9.42
CA SER A 71 11.11 -16.28 -8.65
C SER A 71 10.57 -14.87 -8.83
N LEU A 72 10.35 -14.14 -7.74
CA LEU A 72 9.94 -12.75 -7.79
C LEU A 72 11.04 -11.91 -8.43
N ASP A 73 10.66 -10.93 -9.24
CA ASP A 73 11.63 -10.00 -9.85
C ASP A 73 12.48 -9.30 -8.78
N ALA A 74 13.79 -9.26 -8.99
CA ALA A 74 14.74 -8.68 -8.05
C ALA A 74 14.47 -7.18 -7.81
N ALA A 75 13.96 -6.47 -8.82
CA ALA A 75 13.59 -5.07 -8.64
C ALA A 75 12.37 -4.92 -7.71
N ALA A 76 11.36 -5.79 -7.85
CA ALA A 76 10.21 -5.83 -6.94
C ALA A 76 10.64 -6.21 -5.51
N VAL A 77 11.50 -7.21 -5.34
CA VAL A 77 12.08 -7.59 -4.03
C VAL A 77 12.77 -6.39 -3.38
N ARG A 78 13.64 -5.72 -4.12
CA ARG A 78 14.39 -4.56 -3.64
C ARG A 78 13.47 -3.40 -3.28
N ASP A 79 12.53 -3.07 -4.15
CA ASP A 79 11.57 -1.99 -3.94
C ASP A 79 10.71 -2.23 -2.68
N TRP A 80 10.26 -3.47 -2.46
CA TRP A 80 9.52 -3.81 -1.25
C TRP A 80 10.36 -3.76 0.03
N ARG A 81 11.66 -4.11 0.00
CA ARG A 81 12.53 -3.99 1.18
C ARG A 81 12.54 -2.56 1.73
N TYR A 82 12.52 -1.54 0.86
CA TYR A 82 12.47 -0.13 1.27
C TYR A 82 11.10 0.33 1.79
N ARG A 83 10.04 -0.43 1.53
CA ARG A 83 8.66 -0.11 1.94
C ARG A 83 8.26 -0.80 3.23
N LEU A 84 9.18 -1.49 3.87
CA LEU A 84 8.91 -2.32 5.03
C LEU A 84 9.74 -1.84 6.22
N VAL A 85 9.06 -1.74 7.36
CA VAL A 85 9.66 -1.39 8.64
C VAL A 85 9.36 -2.53 9.60
N ARG A 86 10.41 -3.11 10.22
CA ARG A 86 10.24 -4.13 11.26
C ARG A 86 9.80 -3.44 12.54
N VAL A 87 8.67 -3.85 13.10
CA VAL A 87 8.12 -3.25 14.32
C VAL A 87 8.48 -4.11 15.52
N TYR A 88 9.09 -3.50 16.52
CA TYR A 88 9.47 -4.15 17.76
C TYR A 88 8.75 -3.54 18.97
N ASP A 89 8.42 -4.41 19.92
CA ASP A 89 7.98 -4.06 21.26
C ASP A 89 9.21 -3.85 22.16
N GLU A 90 9.49 -2.59 22.47
CA GLU A 90 10.65 -2.19 23.25
C GLU A 90 10.54 -2.57 24.73
N SER A 91 9.34 -2.91 25.22
CA SER A 91 9.18 -3.42 26.59
C SER A 91 9.84 -4.79 26.79
N ARG A 92 10.12 -5.49 25.68
CA ARG A 92 10.75 -6.82 25.66
C ARG A 92 12.24 -6.78 25.36
N VAL A 93 12.86 -5.59 25.31
CA VAL A 93 14.30 -5.44 25.08
C VAL A 93 15.08 -6.00 26.26
N VAL A 94 16.07 -6.83 25.95
CA VAL A 94 16.98 -7.43 26.94
C VAL A 94 18.32 -6.70 26.88
N GLY A 95 18.91 -6.38 28.04
CA GLY A 95 20.26 -5.79 28.10
C GLY A 95 20.41 -4.45 27.37
N ALA A 96 19.34 -3.65 27.32
CA ALA A 96 19.22 -2.33 26.66
C ALA A 96 19.32 -2.30 25.12
N ASN A 97 19.94 -3.30 24.48
CA ASN A 97 20.21 -3.28 23.02
C ASN A 97 19.75 -4.52 22.26
N TYR A 98 19.27 -5.56 22.94
CA TYR A 98 18.94 -6.83 22.29
C TYR A 98 17.43 -7.02 22.18
N TYR A 99 16.97 -7.24 20.94
CA TYR A 99 15.58 -7.56 20.63
C TYR A 99 15.45 -9.08 20.47
N PRO A 100 14.88 -9.80 21.46
CA PRO A 100 14.61 -11.22 21.29
C PRO A 100 13.59 -11.45 20.18
N ALA A 101 13.51 -12.67 19.64
CA ALA A 101 12.54 -13.00 18.58
C ALA A 101 11.10 -12.66 18.96
N GLY A 102 10.74 -12.81 20.24
CA GLY A 102 9.42 -12.44 20.77
C GLY A 102 9.17 -10.93 20.91
N ALA A 103 10.16 -10.07 20.66
CA ALA A 103 9.97 -8.62 20.59
C ALA A 103 9.47 -8.16 19.21
N LEU A 104 9.65 -8.95 18.15
CA LEU A 104 9.14 -8.61 16.82
C LEU A 104 7.61 -8.71 16.82
N VAL A 105 6.95 -7.58 16.59
CA VAL A 105 5.49 -7.49 16.43
C VAL A 105 5.10 -7.89 15.01
N GLY A 106 5.84 -7.43 14.00
CA GLY A 106 5.56 -7.73 12.60
C GLY A 106 6.31 -6.83 11.62
N HIS A 107 5.98 -6.95 10.34
CA HIS A 107 6.47 -6.06 9.29
C HIS A 107 5.38 -5.06 8.94
N ALA A 108 5.64 -3.78 9.20
CA ALA A 108 4.77 -2.70 8.79
C ALA A 108 5.06 -2.28 7.35
N VAL A 109 4.01 -2.08 6.56
CA VAL A 109 4.08 -1.49 5.22
C VAL A 109 3.99 0.01 5.33
N VAL A 110 4.96 0.73 4.78
CA VAL A 110 4.96 2.18 4.67
C VAL A 110 3.88 2.62 3.68
N LEU A 111 3.00 3.51 4.15
CA LEU A 111 1.89 4.08 3.40
C LEU A 111 2.14 5.53 2.96
N SER A 112 2.97 6.28 3.69
CA SER A 112 3.28 7.68 3.37
C SER A 112 4.75 8.04 3.62
N SER A 113 5.26 9.04 2.90
CA SER A 113 6.61 9.57 3.11
C SER A 113 6.79 10.25 4.45
N SER A 114 5.68 10.67 5.07
CA SER A 114 5.63 11.13 6.45
C SER A 114 5.71 10.00 7.48
N GLY A 115 5.84 8.73 7.08
CA GLY A 115 6.06 7.62 8.01
C GLY A 115 4.79 6.96 8.54
N TRP A 116 3.60 7.27 7.99
CA TRP A 116 2.43 6.43 8.25
C TRP A 116 2.66 5.05 7.67
N SER A 117 2.43 4.04 8.47
CA SER A 117 2.63 2.63 8.12
C SER A 117 1.50 1.79 8.71
N VAL A 118 1.32 0.58 8.19
CA VAL A 118 0.32 -0.37 8.69
C VAL A 118 0.95 -1.72 8.99
N VAL A 119 0.59 -2.31 10.12
CA VAL A 119 0.98 -3.66 10.51
C VAL A 119 -0.27 -4.44 10.91
N TRP A 120 -0.32 -5.73 10.57
CA TRP A 120 -1.33 -6.61 11.14
C TRP A 120 -0.79 -7.21 12.43
N ALA A 121 -1.45 -6.91 13.54
CA ALA A 121 -1.04 -7.32 14.88
C ALA A 121 -2.28 -7.40 15.79
N PRO A 122 -3.17 -8.38 15.59
CA PRO A 122 -4.45 -8.46 16.32
C PRO A 122 -4.26 -8.63 17.83
N SER A 123 -3.12 -9.18 18.26
CA SER A 123 -2.76 -9.37 19.67
C SER A 123 -2.11 -8.15 20.33
N LEU A 124 -1.83 -7.09 19.57
CA LEU A 124 -1.22 -5.87 20.12
C LEU A 124 -2.24 -5.13 21.00
N SER A 125 -1.83 -4.72 22.19
CA SER A 125 -2.69 -3.97 23.11
C SER A 125 -2.67 -2.47 22.81
N PRO A 126 -3.80 -1.74 22.90
CA PRO A 126 -3.82 -0.28 22.86
C PRO A 126 -2.97 0.41 23.92
N GLU A 127 -2.66 -0.29 25.02
CA GLU A 127 -1.83 0.22 26.10
C GLU A 127 -0.32 0.10 25.81
N THR A 128 0.06 -0.55 24.70
CA THR A 128 1.47 -0.68 24.29
C THR A 128 2.01 0.69 23.90
N LYS A 129 2.88 1.28 24.73
CA LYS A 129 3.45 2.62 24.50
C LYS A 129 4.86 2.60 23.91
N SER A 130 5.50 1.45 23.93
CA SER A 130 6.93 1.29 23.64
C SER A 130 7.12 0.50 22.36
N LEU A 131 6.76 1.10 21.22
CA LEU A 131 7.00 0.52 19.89
C LEU A 131 8.06 1.33 19.15
N ALA A 132 8.94 0.63 18.44
CA ALA A 132 9.86 1.24 17.50
C ALA A 132 9.90 0.46 16.18
N GLY A 133 10.04 1.21 15.10
CA GLY A 133 10.32 0.69 13.78
C GLY A 133 11.82 0.61 13.53
N VAL A 134 12.26 -0.40 12.79
CA VAL A 134 13.62 -0.49 12.23
C VAL A 134 13.51 -0.69 10.74
N ASP A 135 14.07 0.23 9.97
CA ASP A 135 14.04 0.19 8.50
C ASP A 135 15.03 -0.85 7.93
N VAL A 136 15.22 -0.82 6.61
CA VAL A 136 16.16 -1.70 5.91
C VAL A 136 17.63 -1.35 6.20
N TYR A 137 17.92 -0.10 6.53
CA TYR A 137 19.26 0.38 6.86
C TYR A 137 19.64 0.15 8.33
N GLY A 138 18.69 -0.34 9.14
CA GLY A 138 18.88 -0.55 10.57
C GLY A 138 18.66 0.71 11.40
N ILE A 139 18.11 1.78 10.81
CA ILE A 139 17.81 3.03 11.50
C ILE A 139 16.54 2.81 12.34
N ARG A 140 16.62 3.24 13.61
CA ARG A 140 15.51 3.15 14.56
C ARG A 140 14.61 4.38 14.43
N HIS A 141 13.31 4.12 14.29
CA HIS A 141 12.26 5.13 14.23
C HIS A 141 11.24 4.93 15.36
N PRO A 142 11.22 5.81 16.38
CA PRO A 142 10.15 5.86 17.36
C PRO A 142 8.73 5.93 16.75
N VAL A 143 7.74 5.34 17.41
CA VAL A 143 6.32 5.52 17.07
C VAL A 143 5.75 6.75 17.77
N GLU A 144 5.29 7.72 16.99
CA GLU A 144 4.69 8.98 17.46
C GLU A 144 3.19 8.83 17.75
N LYS A 145 2.51 8.04 16.90
CA LYS A 145 1.05 7.84 16.98
C LYS A 145 0.69 6.43 16.58
N MET A 146 -0.30 5.88 17.28
CA MET A 146 -0.80 4.54 17.05
C MET A 146 -2.33 4.58 16.99
N LEU A 147 -2.91 3.99 15.93
CA LEU A 147 -4.35 3.92 15.71
C LEU A 147 -4.75 2.47 15.43
N ALA A 148 -5.72 1.96 16.18
CA ALA A 148 -6.22 0.60 16.05
C ALA A 148 -7.41 0.52 15.09
N ALA A 149 -7.41 -0.48 14.21
CA ALA A 149 -8.59 -0.94 13.47
C ALA A 149 -8.95 -2.36 13.96
N PRO A 150 -9.66 -2.48 15.11
CA PRO A 150 -9.80 -3.75 15.82
C PRO A 150 -10.49 -4.84 15.00
N GLU A 151 -11.35 -4.48 14.05
CA GLU A 151 -12.11 -5.46 13.26
C GLU A 151 -11.28 -6.19 12.21
N SER A 152 -10.23 -5.55 11.70
CA SER A 152 -9.29 -6.16 10.76
C SER A 152 -8.02 -6.65 11.47
N GLY A 153 -7.83 -6.33 12.75
CA GLY A 153 -6.57 -6.56 13.46
C GLY A 153 -5.41 -5.70 12.94
N LEU A 154 -5.70 -4.66 12.15
CA LEU A 154 -4.70 -3.74 11.61
C LEU A 154 -4.40 -2.63 12.61
N TRP A 155 -3.13 -2.25 12.66
CA TRP A 155 -2.61 -1.13 13.42
C TRP A 155 -1.90 -0.17 12.49
N TYR A 156 -2.26 1.11 12.60
CA TYR A 156 -1.64 2.18 11.85
C TYR A 156 -0.69 2.93 12.77
N LEU A 157 0.58 2.96 12.37
CA LEU A 157 1.67 3.52 13.14
C LEU A 157 2.22 4.72 12.38
N LYS A 158 2.44 5.82 13.09
CA LYS A 158 3.18 6.96 12.58
C LYS A 158 4.59 6.90 13.16
N PHE A 159 5.58 6.66 12.31
CA PHE A 159 6.99 6.71 12.72
C PHE A 159 7.53 8.14 12.66
N SER A 160 8.45 8.47 13.56
CA SER A 160 9.22 9.71 13.50
C SER A 160 10.33 9.62 12.46
N GLY A 161 10.46 10.67 11.65
CA GLY A 161 11.41 10.75 10.54
C GLY A 161 10.71 11.15 9.25
N ASP A 162 11.51 11.43 8.23
CA ASP A 162 11.09 11.85 6.90
C ASP A 162 11.70 10.91 5.85
N GLU A 163 11.32 11.09 4.59
CA GLU A 163 11.88 10.37 3.43
C GLU A 163 11.57 8.86 3.36
N PHE A 164 10.53 8.40 4.06
CA PHE A 164 10.06 7.03 3.89
C PHE A 164 9.59 6.78 2.44
N ARG A 165 9.96 5.64 1.86
CA ARG A 165 9.56 5.30 0.48
C ARG A 165 8.14 4.75 0.46
N ALA A 166 7.19 5.60 0.07
CA ALA A 166 5.75 5.34 0.18
C ALA A 166 5.01 5.17 -1.15
N THR A 167 5.62 4.47 -2.11
CA THR A 167 5.04 4.24 -3.44
C THR A 167 4.23 2.94 -3.50
N THR A 168 3.57 2.57 -2.40
CA THR A 168 2.79 1.32 -2.30
C THR A 168 1.64 1.34 -3.30
N ILE A 169 1.71 0.43 -4.28
CA ILE A 169 0.65 0.23 -5.27
C ILE A 169 -0.26 -0.87 -4.73
N PHE A 170 -1.57 -0.59 -4.63
CA PHE A 170 -2.56 -1.55 -4.16
C PHE A 170 -3.15 -2.33 -5.34
N GLY A 171 -3.04 -3.65 -5.30
CA GLY A 171 -3.64 -4.55 -6.27
C GLY A 171 -5.05 -4.99 -5.84
N SER A 172 -5.85 -5.40 -6.82
CA SER A 172 -7.23 -5.85 -6.55
C SER A 172 -7.26 -7.32 -6.11
N SER A 173 -7.87 -7.59 -4.95
CA SER A 173 -8.18 -8.95 -4.51
C SER A 173 -9.37 -9.57 -5.26
N GLU A 174 -10.18 -8.77 -5.96
CA GLU A 174 -11.35 -9.23 -6.70
C GLU A 174 -10.95 -10.02 -7.95
N ALA A 175 -9.76 -9.75 -8.51
CA ALA A 175 -9.22 -10.43 -9.69
C ALA A 175 -8.47 -11.73 -9.36
N LEU A 176 -8.41 -12.13 -8.08
CA LEU A 176 -7.68 -13.33 -7.68
C LEU A 176 -8.41 -14.59 -8.14
N THR A 177 -7.64 -15.53 -8.66
CA THR A 177 -8.13 -16.85 -9.06
C THR A 177 -7.52 -17.95 -8.18
N PRO A 178 -8.30 -18.97 -7.76
CA PRO A 178 -7.72 -20.13 -7.08
C PRO A 178 -6.61 -20.76 -7.92
N GLY A 179 -5.48 -21.09 -7.29
CA GLY A 179 -4.26 -21.58 -7.95
C GLY A 179 -3.29 -20.47 -8.38
N GLN A 180 -3.69 -19.19 -8.34
CA GLN A 180 -2.80 -18.09 -8.65
C GLN A 180 -1.62 -18.00 -7.67
N ALA A 181 -0.43 -17.80 -8.20
CA ALA A 181 0.76 -17.53 -7.40
C ALA A 181 0.78 -16.09 -6.89
N LEU A 182 1.07 -15.93 -5.60
CA LEU A 182 1.34 -14.68 -4.91
C LEU A 182 2.65 -14.83 -4.14
N TRP A 183 3.08 -13.76 -3.48
CA TRP A 183 4.34 -13.71 -2.76
C TRP A 183 4.14 -13.20 -1.35
N ALA A 184 4.70 -13.91 -0.36
CA ALA A 184 4.66 -13.52 1.04
C ALA A 184 6.08 -13.32 1.58
N LEU A 185 6.26 -12.32 2.45
CA LEU A 185 7.55 -12.08 3.10
C LEU A 185 7.68 -12.91 4.39
N ASN A 186 8.61 -13.87 4.41
CA ASN A 186 8.97 -14.64 5.60
C ASN A 186 10.50 -14.70 5.75
N GLY A 187 11.12 -13.57 6.14
CA GLY A 187 12.58 -13.38 6.05
C GLY A 187 13.02 -13.15 4.60
N GLU A 188 12.64 -14.07 3.71
CA GLU A 188 12.75 -13.95 2.25
C GLU A 188 11.36 -14.02 1.60
N TRP A 189 11.26 -13.58 0.35
CA TRP A 189 10.02 -13.68 -0.43
C TRP A 189 9.79 -15.12 -0.85
N GLN A 190 8.67 -15.68 -0.43
CA GLN A 190 8.27 -17.06 -0.72
C GLN A 190 6.98 -17.06 -1.52
N ALA A 191 6.91 -17.96 -2.51
CA ALA A 191 5.69 -18.16 -3.28
C ALA A 191 4.60 -18.76 -2.37
N VAL A 192 3.40 -18.21 -2.46
CA VAL A 192 2.19 -18.71 -1.81
C VAL A 192 1.10 -18.84 -2.86
N THR A 193 0.19 -19.78 -2.67
CA THR A 193 -0.88 -20.03 -3.64
C THR A 193 -2.21 -19.56 -3.08
N VAL A 194 -3.00 -18.87 -3.92
CA VAL A 194 -4.40 -18.58 -3.61
C VAL A 194 -5.17 -19.88 -3.57
N GLY A 195 -5.68 -20.23 -2.40
CA GLY A 195 -6.52 -21.40 -2.17
C GLY A 195 -7.97 -21.17 -2.54
N ALA A 196 -8.87 -21.82 -1.81
CA ALA A 196 -10.30 -21.71 -2.05
C ALA A 196 -10.82 -20.31 -1.74
N ARG A 197 -11.79 -19.88 -2.56
CA ARG A 197 -12.60 -18.70 -2.31
C ARG A 197 -13.80 -19.12 -1.47
N LEU A 198 -13.76 -18.82 -0.18
CA LEU A 198 -14.77 -19.29 0.77
C LEU A 198 -15.80 -18.19 1.05
N PRO A 199 -17.11 -18.48 0.88
CA PRO A 199 -18.15 -17.54 1.25
C PRO A 199 -18.22 -17.39 2.77
N ARG A 200 -18.49 -16.18 3.23
CA ARG A 200 -18.93 -15.96 4.60
C ARG A 200 -20.38 -16.43 4.73
N SER A 201 -20.62 -17.39 5.63
CA SER A 201 -21.95 -17.93 5.91
C SER A 201 -22.66 -17.12 7.00
N GLY A 202 -23.98 -16.99 6.91
CA GLY A 202 -24.79 -16.35 7.94
C GLY A 202 -25.01 -14.85 7.72
N VAL A 203 -25.68 -14.21 8.70
CA VAL A 203 -25.89 -12.75 8.69
C VAL A 203 -24.52 -12.09 8.75
N GLN A 204 -24.23 -11.20 7.80
CA GLN A 204 -23.00 -10.43 7.79
C GLN A 204 -23.27 -8.94 7.69
N ARG A 205 -22.28 -8.11 8.04
CA ARG A 205 -22.39 -6.67 7.84
C ARG A 205 -22.21 -6.35 6.35
N ALA A 206 -22.96 -5.39 5.84
CA ALA A 206 -22.86 -4.96 4.44
C ALA A 206 -21.46 -4.41 4.07
N THR A 207 -20.69 -3.97 5.08
CA THR A 207 -19.34 -3.42 4.93
C THR A 207 -18.23 -4.44 5.12
N GLU A 208 -18.55 -5.72 5.29
CA GLU A 208 -17.59 -6.80 5.38
C GLU A 208 -17.39 -7.50 4.03
N PRO A 209 -16.17 -7.99 3.72
CA PRO A 209 -15.95 -8.81 2.53
C PRO A 209 -16.89 -10.05 2.55
N PRO A 210 -17.61 -10.36 1.46
CA PRO A 210 -18.51 -11.52 1.41
C PRO A 210 -17.78 -12.85 1.31
N TYR A 211 -16.51 -12.78 0.93
CA TYR A 211 -15.64 -13.92 0.73
C TYR A 211 -14.29 -13.61 1.34
N TYR A 212 -13.58 -14.68 1.67
CA TYR A 212 -12.17 -14.63 1.96
C TYR A 212 -11.44 -15.64 1.09
N TYR A 213 -10.20 -15.30 0.73
CA TYR A 213 -9.28 -16.24 0.10
C TYR A 213 -8.43 -16.87 1.19
N GLU A 214 -8.39 -18.19 1.22
CA GLU A 214 -7.37 -18.90 1.96
C GLU A 214 -6.06 -18.85 1.19
N LEU A 215 -4.95 -18.68 1.88
CA LEU A 215 -3.61 -18.73 1.31
C LEU A 215 -2.95 -20.02 1.76
N SER A 216 -2.39 -20.75 0.82
CA SER A 216 -1.61 -21.97 1.10
C SER A 216 -0.15 -21.60 1.30
N GLY A 217 0.39 -21.89 2.48
CA GLY A 217 1.77 -21.65 2.86
C GLY A 217 1.99 -21.84 4.36
N TYR A 218 3.25 -21.92 4.78
CA TYR A 218 3.62 -22.03 6.18
C TYR A 218 3.75 -20.64 6.82
N GLU A 219 3.26 -20.48 8.05
CA GLU A 219 3.47 -19.29 8.90
C GLU A 219 3.13 -17.94 8.23
N LEU A 220 1.96 -17.85 7.59
CA LEU A 220 1.55 -16.67 6.84
C LEU A 220 1.00 -15.52 7.71
N ALA A 221 0.66 -15.76 8.97
CA ALA A 221 0.03 -14.74 9.80
C ALA A 221 0.89 -13.46 9.90
N GLY A 222 0.29 -12.32 9.60
CA GLY A 222 0.92 -11.00 9.58
C GLY A 222 1.86 -10.74 8.40
N ARG A 223 1.94 -11.63 7.41
CA ARG A 223 2.81 -11.44 6.24
C ARG A 223 2.14 -10.58 5.20
N VAL A 224 2.92 -9.67 4.62
CA VAL A 224 2.51 -8.85 3.49
C VAL A 224 2.43 -9.73 2.25
N ILE A 225 1.32 -9.64 1.53
CA ILE A 225 1.04 -10.45 0.34
C ILE A 225 1.06 -9.54 -0.88
N ILE A 226 1.87 -9.90 -1.88
CA ILE A 226 2.06 -9.11 -3.09
C ILE A 226 1.86 -9.96 -4.35
N SER A 227 1.48 -9.31 -5.45
CA SER A 227 1.41 -9.93 -6.77
C SER A 227 2.81 -10.10 -7.36
N GLU A 228 2.91 -10.87 -8.46
CA GLU A 228 4.15 -10.97 -9.24
C GLU A 228 4.66 -9.62 -9.77
N ARG A 229 3.77 -8.63 -9.89
CA ARG A 229 4.10 -7.25 -10.32
C ARG A 229 4.55 -6.36 -9.15
N GLY A 230 4.60 -6.89 -7.94
CA GLY A 230 4.91 -6.13 -6.74
C GLY A 230 3.76 -5.24 -6.24
N GLU A 231 2.53 -5.49 -6.65
CA GLU A 231 1.35 -4.79 -6.11
C GLU A 231 0.95 -5.43 -4.78
N MET A 232 0.62 -4.62 -3.78
CA MET A 232 0.12 -5.11 -2.50
C MET A 232 -1.29 -5.66 -2.69
N ILE A 233 -1.44 -6.97 -2.50
CA ILE A 233 -2.75 -7.64 -2.56
C ILE A 233 -3.43 -7.63 -1.19
N GLY A 234 -2.64 -7.63 -0.12
CA GLY A 234 -3.17 -7.58 1.23
C GLY A 234 -2.18 -8.00 2.30
N VAL A 235 -2.71 -8.40 3.43
CA VAL A 235 -1.95 -8.98 4.54
C VAL A 235 -2.61 -10.31 4.90
N ALA A 236 -1.80 -11.35 5.10
CA ALA A 236 -2.31 -12.62 5.57
C ALA A 236 -2.66 -12.50 7.07
N GLY A 237 -3.92 -12.70 7.40
CA GLY A 237 -4.43 -12.77 8.75
C GLY A 237 -4.27 -14.16 9.35
N ASP A 238 -5.02 -14.40 10.42
CA ASP A 238 -5.07 -15.70 11.08
C ASP A 238 -5.49 -16.81 10.10
N ARG A 239 -4.88 -17.99 10.27
CA ARG A 239 -5.16 -19.18 9.45
C ARG A 239 -4.93 -18.99 7.95
N GLY A 240 -4.09 -18.02 7.57
CA GLY A 240 -3.78 -17.75 6.16
C GLY A 240 -4.93 -17.06 5.41
N ILE A 241 -5.87 -16.44 6.11
CA ILE A 241 -6.95 -15.68 5.47
C ILE A 241 -6.40 -14.38 4.90
N LEU A 242 -6.59 -14.11 3.61
CA LEU A 242 -6.18 -12.86 3.00
C LEU A 242 -7.08 -11.69 3.46
N LEU A 243 -6.50 -10.72 4.17
CA LEU A 243 -7.10 -9.41 4.40
C LEU A 243 -6.78 -8.51 3.21
N PRO A 244 -7.78 -8.06 2.44
CA PRO A 244 -7.52 -7.40 1.18
C PRO A 244 -6.95 -5.99 1.35
N ALA A 245 -6.05 -5.61 0.44
CA ALA A 245 -5.36 -4.32 0.42
C ALA A 245 -6.28 -3.11 0.40
N TRP A 246 -7.46 -3.20 -0.21
CA TRP A 246 -8.41 -2.07 -0.27
C TRP A 246 -8.92 -1.63 1.12
N LEU A 247 -8.88 -2.50 2.13
CA LEU A 247 -9.18 -2.12 3.53
C LEU A 247 -8.12 -1.17 4.12
N ILE A 248 -6.89 -1.30 3.65
CA ILE A 248 -5.75 -0.43 4.02
C ILE A 248 -5.81 0.84 3.19
N GLU A 249 -5.93 0.70 1.86
CA GLU A 249 -5.96 1.79 0.88
C GLU A 249 -6.98 2.88 1.26
N ARG A 250 -8.19 2.49 1.66
CA ARG A 250 -9.25 3.45 2.03
C ARG A 250 -8.88 4.39 3.18
N GLN A 251 -7.94 3.98 4.04
CA GLN A 251 -7.55 4.77 5.21
C GLN A 251 -6.47 5.81 4.88
N VAL A 252 -5.75 5.63 3.77
CA VAL A 252 -4.61 6.49 3.40
C VAL A 252 -4.99 7.97 3.35
N PRO A 253 -6.08 8.40 2.68
CA PRO A 253 -6.46 9.82 2.66
C PRO A 253 -6.70 10.39 4.06
N PHE A 254 -7.40 9.66 4.93
CA PHE A 254 -7.72 10.13 6.29
C PHE A 254 -6.50 10.23 7.19
N LEU A 255 -5.57 9.29 7.06
CA LEU A 255 -4.28 9.32 7.77
C LEU A 255 -3.43 10.53 7.34
N LEU A 256 -3.43 10.84 6.04
CA LEU A 256 -2.67 11.96 5.48
C LEU A 256 -3.29 13.32 5.83
N GLU A 257 -4.61 13.45 5.74
CA GLU A 257 -5.30 14.74 5.94
C GLU A 257 -5.52 15.08 7.41
N SER A 258 -5.93 14.09 8.21
CA SER A 258 -6.43 14.31 9.58
C SER A 258 -5.70 13.49 10.64
N GLY A 259 -4.83 12.57 10.21
CA GLY A 259 -4.13 11.66 11.10
C GLY A 259 -5.06 10.79 11.94
N VAL A 260 -6.29 10.53 11.48
CA VAL A 260 -7.25 9.62 12.13
C VAL A 260 -7.73 8.57 11.14
N LEU A 261 -8.33 7.49 11.64
CA LEU A 261 -8.97 6.48 10.81
C LEU A 261 -10.42 6.86 10.51
N ASP A 262 -10.87 6.58 9.28
CA ASP A 262 -12.28 6.61 8.96
C ASP A 262 -12.97 5.36 9.50
N THR A 263 -13.67 5.58 10.61
CA THR A 263 -14.49 4.61 11.32
C THR A 263 -15.96 4.66 10.89
N ARG A 264 -16.35 5.68 10.10
CA ARG A 264 -17.73 5.89 9.70
C ARG A 264 -18.16 4.82 8.71
N ARG A 265 -19.33 4.22 8.95
CA ARG A 265 -19.83 3.15 8.08
C ARG A 265 -21.31 2.87 8.29
N PRO A 266 -22.00 2.37 7.26
CA PRO A 266 -23.31 1.77 7.44
C PRO A 266 -23.19 0.51 8.30
N ALA A 267 -23.95 0.48 9.39
CA ALA A 267 -24.04 -0.67 10.28
C ALA A 267 -25.21 -1.58 9.85
N TRP A 268 -25.37 -1.90 8.57
CA TRP A 268 -26.47 -2.77 8.14
C TRP A 268 -26.04 -4.23 8.13
N GLN A 269 -26.97 -5.11 8.46
CA GLN A 269 -26.78 -6.56 8.44
C GLN A 269 -27.72 -7.21 7.43
N GLY A 270 -27.29 -8.35 6.88
CA GLY A 270 -28.04 -9.02 5.85
C GLY A 270 -27.31 -10.18 5.19
N TYR A 271 -27.83 -10.57 4.03
CA TYR A 271 -27.31 -11.66 3.21
C TYR A 271 -27.31 -11.25 1.74
N PHE A 272 -26.40 -11.84 0.97
CA PHE A 272 -26.51 -11.76 -0.49
C PHE A 272 -27.56 -12.74 -0.99
N ILE A 273 -28.41 -12.26 -1.89
CA ILE A 273 -29.40 -13.07 -2.60
C ILE A 273 -29.09 -13.07 -4.09
N GLU A 274 -29.45 -14.14 -4.78
CA GLU A 274 -29.25 -14.33 -6.22
C GLU A 274 -30.58 -14.40 -6.99
N GLY A 275 -31.69 -14.51 -6.26
CA GLY A 275 -33.01 -14.40 -6.85
C GLY A 275 -34.10 -14.24 -5.81
N VAL A 276 -35.26 -13.89 -6.33
CA VAL A 276 -36.49 -13.71 -5.57
C VAL A 276 -37.57 -14.58 -6.18
N ARG A 277 -38.39 -15.16 -5.31
CA ARG A 277 -39.58 -15.89 -5.72
C ARG A 277 -40.78 -14.96 -5.66
N GLU A 278 -41.37 -14.66 -6.82
CA GLU A 278 -42.60 -13.90 -6.95
C GLU A 278 -43.75 -14.88 -7.27
N GLY A 279 -44.45 -15.34 -6.24
CA GLY A 279 -45.48 -16.38 -6.36
C GLY A 279 -44.92 -17.73 -6.81
N ALA A 280 -45.24 -18.15 -8.04
CA ALA A 280 -44.73 -19.38 -8.64
C ALA A 280 -43.51 -19.16 -9.56
N VAL A 281 -43.13 -17.90 -9.82
CA VAL A 281 -42.06 -17.55 -10.75
C VAL A 281 -40.77 -17.25 -9.98
N TRP A 282 -39.67 -17.84 -10.43
CA TRP A 282 -38.33 -17.46 -10.00
C TRP A 282 -37.81 -16.33 -10.87
N LYS A 283 -37.31 -15.26 -10.23
CA LYS A 283 -36.70 -14.12 -10.90
C LYS A 283 -35.28 -13.94 -10.41
N GLU A 284 -34.35 -13.80 -11.34
CA GLU A 284 -32.96 -13.50 -11.03
C GLU A 284 -32.85 -12.08 -10.46
N LEU A 285 -32.26 -11.97 -9.28
CA LEU A 285 -32.08 -10.72 -8.57
C LEU A 285 -30.85 -10.83 -7.67
N SER A 286 -29.78 -10.17 -8.09
CA SER A 286 -28.55 -10.09 -7.30
C SER A 286 -28.53 -8.81 -6.46
N GLY A 287 -28.30 -8.97 -5.16
CA GLY A 287 -28.20 -7.83 -4.26
C GLY A 287 -28.02 -8.24 -2.81
N PHE A 288 -27.99 -7.24 -1.92
CA PHE A 288 -27.85 -7.46 -0.48
C PHE A 288 -29.19 -7.21 0.22
N TYR A 289 -29.79 -8.29 0.70
CA TYR A 289 -31.03 -8.27 1.46
C TYR A 289 -30.77 -7.83 2.90
N VAL A 290 -31.39 -6.73 3.30
CA VAL A 290 -31.21 -6.10 4.61
C VAL A 290 -32.14 -6.76 5.62
N THR A 291 -31.57 -7.40 6.65
CA THR A 291 -32.34 -8.05 7.73
C THR A 291 -32.59 -7.14 8.92
N GLY A 292 -31.76 -6.11 9.09
CA GLY A 292 -31.97 -5.09 10.12
C GLY A 292 -30.81 -4.10 10.22
N PRO A 293 -31.04 -2.92 10.83
CA PRO A 293 -29.96 -2.07 11.28
C PRO A 293 -29.24 -2.76 12.44
N SER A 294 -27.91 -2.87 12.36
CA SER A 294 -27.05 -3.41 13.43
C SER A 294 -27.02 -2.49 14.66
N SER A 295 -27.44 -1.23 14.55
CA SER A 295 -27.50 -0.27 15.66
C SER A 295 -28.27 1.00 15.28
N ALA A 296 -28.86 1.66 16.28
CA ALA A 296 -29.76 2.82 16.20
C ALA A 296 -29.12 4.15 15.72
N GLY A 297 -28.05 4.10 14.92
CA GLY A 297 -27.27 5.28 14.53
C GLY A 297 -27.44 5.73 13.08
N ALA A 298 -27.80 4.83 12.15
CA ALA A 298 -27.98 5.22 10.76
C ALA A 298 -29.31 5.97 10.60
N VAL A 299 -29.24 7.28 10.34
CA VAL A 299 -30.37 8.05 9.78
C VAL A 299 -30.50 7.61 8.31
N SER A 300 -30.98 6.39 8.10
CA SER A 300 -31.22 5.83 6.78
C SER A 300 -32.68 5.50 6.64
N ASN A 301 -33.30 5.97 5.57
CA ASN A 301 -34.64 5.52 5.13
C ASN A 301 -34.64 4.05 4.65
N LEU A 302 -33.54 3.32 4.85
CA LEU A 302 -33.37 1.90 4.58
C LEU A 302 -34.08 1.09 5.68
N LYS A 303 -34.86 0.10 5.27
CA LYS A 303 -35.68 -0.73 6.15
C LYS A 303 -35.27 -2.19 6.03
N ALA A 304 -35.54 -2.97 7.07
CA ALA A 304 -35.48 -4.42 6.95
C ALA A 304 -36.44 -4.88 5.84
N GLY A 305 -36.00 -5.81 5.00
CA GLY A 305 -36.72 -6.27 3.80
C GLY A 305 -36.30 -5.58 2.50
N ASP A 306 -35.53 -4.49 2.56
CA ASP A 306 -34.99 -3.86 1.36
C ASP A 306 -33.85 -4.71 0.76
N VAL A 307 -33.77 -4.77 -0.57
CA VAL A 307 -32.63 -5.37 -1.29
C VAL A 307 -31.81 -4.26 -1.92
N ILE A 308 -30.55 -4.08 -1.49
CA ILE A 308 -29.64 -3.11 -2.10
C ILE A 308 -29.13 -3.66 -3.44
N VAL A 309 -29.42 -2.93 -4.52
CA VAL A 309 -29.01 -3.31 -5.89
C VAL A 309 -28.02 -2.33 -6.52
N ARG A 310 -27.96 -1.09 -6.03
CA ARG A 310 -26.93 -0.11 -6.44
C ARG A 310 -26.48 0.81 -5.31
N VAL A 311 -25.23 1.27 -5.39
CA VAL A 311 -24.64 2.32 -4.56
C VAL A 311 -24.13 3.42 -5.49
N ASN A 312 -24.65 4.66 -5.40
CA ASN A 312 -24.29 5.77 -6.29
C ASN A 312 -24.36 5.44 -7.79
N ASN A 313 -25.40 4.69 -8.19
CA ASN A 313 -25.61 4.15 -9.54
C ASN A 313 -24.69 3.00 -9.96
N GLU A 314 -23.67 2.65 -9.18
CA GLU A 314 -22.86 1.45 -9.41
C GLU A 314 -23.59 0.19 -8.94
N PRO A 315 -23.55 -0.92 -9.71
CA PRO A 315 -24.12 -2.19 -9.29
C PRO A 315 -23.57 -2.67 -7.95
N ALA A 316 -24.47 -3.05 -7.04
CA ALA A 316 -24.14 -3.64 -5.74
C ALA A 316 -23.81 -5.14 -5.90
N GLU A 317 -22.83 -5.45 -6.74
CA GLU A 317 -22.35 -6.81 -6.90
C GLU A 317 -21.77 -7.33 -5.60
N LYS A 318 -21.90 -8.64 -5.38
CA LYS A 318 -21.44 -9.31 -4.16
C LYS A 318 -20.01 -8.90 -3.82
N ASP A 319 -19.13 -8.91 -4.80
CA ASP A 319 -17.68 -8.73 -4.59
C ASP A 319 -17.30 -7.29 -4.30
N ARG A 320 -18.17 -6.33 -4.65
CA ARG A 320 -17.88 -4.90 -4.65
C ARG A 320 -18.65 -4.13 -3.59
N LEU A 321 -19.79 -4.63 -3.11
CA LEU A 321 -20.67 -3.89 -2.20
C LEU A 321 -19.94 -3.32 -0.98
N ALA A 322 -19.16 -4.15 -0.28
CA ALA A 322 -18.46 -3.72 0.92
C ALA A 322 -17.50 -2.55 0.63
N ARG A 323 -16.72 -2.66 -0.46
CA ARG A 323 -15.82 -1.62 -0.92
C ARG A 323 -16.59 -0.36 -1.33
N LEU A 324 -17.66 -0.50 -2.11
CA LEU A 324 -18.51 0.62 -2.53
C LEU A 324 -19.09 1.39 -1.34
N LEU A 325 -19.63 0.69 -0.34
CA LEU A 325 -20.17 1.32 0.86
C LEU A 325 -19.10 2.01 1.69
N LEU A 326 -17.91 1.42 1.81
CA LEU A 326 -16.81 1.98 2.60
C LEU A 326 -16.13 3.15 1.89
N SER A 327 -16.02 3.14 0.57
CA SER A 327 -15.46 4.23 -0.23
C SER A 327 -16.47 5.33 -0.59
N ALA A 328 -17.76 5.11 -0.38
CA ALA A 328 -18.78 6.14 -0.62
C ALA A 328 -18.52 7.41 0.21
N PRO A 329 -18.94 8.59 -0.26
CA PRO A 329 -18.94 9.81 0.56
C PRO A 329 -19.83 9.66 1.80
N ASP A 330 -19.75 10.64 2.71
CA ASP A 330 -20.57 10.66 3.93
C ASP A 330 -22.06 10.58 3.63
N GLU A 331 -22.51 11.27 2.59
CA GLU A 331 -23.88 11.23 2.09
C GLU A 331 -23.89 10.60 0.70
N PHE A 332 -24.65 9.52 0.52
CA PHE A 332 -24.70 8.77 -0.72
C PHE A 332 -26.11 8.21 -0.98
N THR A 333 -26.36 7.81 -2.22
CA THR A 333 -27.66 7.28 -2.63
C THR A 333 -27.59 5.79 -2.88
N LEU A 334 -28.56 5.05 -2.35
CA LEU A 334 -28.80 3.65 -2.68
C LEU A 334 -29.98 3.54 -3.65
N THR A 335 -29.90 2.58 -4.57
CA THR A 335 -31.11 2.04 -5.21
C THR A 335 -31.42 0.71 -4.54
N VAL A 336 -32.64 0.59 -4.02
CA VAL A 336 -33.11 -0.62 -3.34
C VAL A 336 -34.39 -1.12 -3.98
N ILE A 337 -34.62 -2.43 -3.91
CA ILE A 337 -35.93 -3.01 -4.21
C ILE A 337 -36.71 -3.13 -2.91
N ARG A 338 -37.89 -2.53 -2.87
CA ARG A 338 -38.82 -2.56 -1.74
C ARG A 338 -40.19 -2.96 -2.23
N GLY A 339 -40.68 -4.12 -1.83
CA GLY A 339 -41.99 -4.61 -2.25
C GLY A 339 -42.11 -4.85 -3.77
N GLY A 340 -40.99 -5.06 -4.47
CA GLY A 340 -40.95 -5.27 -5.93
C GLY A 340 -40.55 -4.03 -6.74
N ASP A 341 -40.65 -2.83 -6.15
CA ASP A 341 -40.34 -1.58 -6.84
C ASP A 341 -38.94 -1.05 -6.52
N GLU A 342 -38.30 -0.41 -7.49
CA GLU A 342 -37.04 0.31 -7.28
C GLU A 342 -37.28 1.66 -6.59
N VAL A 343 -36.62 1.85 -5.45
CA VAL A 343 -36.70 3.07 -4.64
C VAL A 343 -35.30 3.62 -4.41
N LYS A 344 -35.12 4.93 -4.61
CA LYS A 344 -33.89 5.63 -4.24
C LYS A 344 -33.93 6.06 -2.78
N VAL A 345 -32.88 5.73 -2.04
CA VAL A 345 -32.77 5.99 -0.60
C VAL A 345 -31.49 6.79 -0.34
N ALA A 346 -31.65 8.00 0.18
CA ALA A 346 -30.52 8.78 0.67
C ALA A 346 -30.03 8.21 2.02
N VAL A 347 -28.72 8.09 2.16
CA VAL A 347 -28.06 7.54 3.35
C VAL A 347 -26.94 8.46 3.78
N ARG A 348 -26.79 8.62 5.09
CA ARG A 348 -25.63 9.25 5.71
C ARG A 348 -24.85 8.26 6.58
N LYS A 349 -23.53 8.18 6.41
CA LYS A 349 -22.64 7.42 7.28
C LYS A 349 -22.63 8.03 8.68
N THR A 350 -22.59 7.18 9.70
CA THR A 350 -22.46 7.60 11.09
C THR A 350 -21.18 7.03 11.70
N LYS A 351 -20.69 7.69 12.76
CA LYS A 351 -19.51 7.27 13.50
C LYS A 351 -19.77 6.01 14.31
#